data_AF-A0A6B3EZL3-F1
#
_entry.id   AF-A0A6B3EZL3-F1
#
_cell.length_a   1.000
_cell.length_b   1.000
_cell.length_c   1.000
_cell.angle_alpha   90.00
_cell.angle_beta   90.00
_cell.angle_gamma   90.00
#
_symmetry.space_group_name_H-M   'P 1'
#
loop_
_entity.id
_entity.type
_entity.pdbx_description
1 polymer ?
#
loop_
_entity_poly.entity_id
_entity_poly.type
_entity_poly.pdbx_seq_one_letter_code
_entity_poly.pdbx_strand_id
1 'polypeptide(L)' 'RLEIEGPGGGVWRIGVDPKAESGQGPQEDVAEVRLDGVEFCQVAAGHLTPEEAALGQEGDRETILRVLRATAALSRL' A
#
# COMPACT_ATOMS: atom_id res chain seq x y z
N ARG A 1 5.10 -0.88 5.19
CA ARG A 1 4.91 -2.21 4.57
C ARG A 1 3.56 -2.32 3.84
N LEU A 2 3.57 -2.91 2.65
CA LEU A 2 2.38 -3.41 1.95
C LEU A 2 2.39 -4.94 2.02
N GLU A 3 1.29 -5.54 2.42
CA GLU A 3 1.06 -6.98 2.44
C GLU A 3 -0.19 -7.33 1.65
N ILE A 4 -0.05 -8.29 0.75
CA ILE A 4 -1.17 -8.88 0.02
C ILE A 4 -1.31 -10.31 0.50
N GLU A 5 -2.45 -10.65 1.06
CA GLU A 5 -2.72 -11.98 1.60
C GLU A 5 -3.32 -12.93 0.57
N GLY A 6 -3.18 -14.23 0.82
CA GLY A 6 -3.72 -15.29 -0.02
C GLY A 6 -2.75 -15.84 -1.07
N PRO A 7 -3.24 -16.69 -1.99
CA PRO A 7 -2.41 -17.36 -2.99
C PRO A 7 -1.74 -16.34 -3.93
N GLY A 8 -0.41 -16.41 -4.04
CA GLY A 8 0.37 -15.44 -4.83
C GLY A 8 0.56 -14.08 -4.14
N GLY A 9 0.19 -13.98 -2.86
CA GLY A 9 0.45 -12.84 -2.01
C GLY A 9 1.94 -12.65 -1.68
N GLY A 10 2.22 -11.64 -0.88
CA GLY A 10 3.59 -11.27 -0.51
C GLY A 10 3.67 -10.05 0.38
N VAL A 11 4.90 -9.69 0.75
CA VAL A 11 5.21 -8.54 1.58
C VAL A 11 6.23 -7.66 0.86
N TRP A 12 5.92 -6.38 0.72
CA TRP A 12 6.77 -5.39 0.09
C TRP A 12 7.04 -4.23 1.05
N ARG A 13 8.30 -3.79 1.11
CA ARG A 13 8.68 -2.52 1.73
C ARG A 13 8.79 -1.47 0.63
N ILE A 14 8.04 -0.40 0.78
CA ILE A 14 7.97 0.72 -0.18
C ILE A 14 8.65 1.90 0.49
N GLY A 15 9.72 2.43 -0.12
CA GLY A 15 10.33 3.67 0.32
C GLY A 15 9.37 4.82 0.08
N VAL A 16 9.07 5.60 1.12
CA VAL A 16 8.14 6.74 1.05
C VAL A 16 8.85 8.09 0.85
N ASP A 17 10.18 8.07 0.94
CA ASP A 17 11.05 9.19 0.67
C ASP A 17 12.37 8.71 0.01
N PRO A 18 13.14 9.61 -0.63
CA PRO A 18 14.37 9.23 -1.34
C PRO A 18 15.45 8.58 -0.46
N LYS A 19 15.48 8.90 0.85
CA LYS A 19 16.44 8.31 1.79
C LYS A 19 16.04 6.85 2.10
N ALA A 20 14.75 6.61 2.33
CA ALA A 20 14.18 5.28 2.51
C ALA A 20 14.38 4.40 1.26
N GLU A 21 14.19 4.95 0.05
CA GLU A 21 14.46 4.26 -1.22
C GLU A 21 15.94 3.87 -1.38
N SER A 22 16.85 4.73 -0.92
CA SER A 22 18.31 4.49 -0.95
C SER A 22 18.80 3.54 0.16
N GLY A 23 17.90 2.99 0.98
CA GLY A 23 18.25 2.16 2.14
C GLY A 23 18.96 2.92 3.26
N GLN A 24 18.94 4.25 3.21
CA GLN A 24 19.59 5.14 4.18
C GLN A 24 18.53 5.75 5.10
N GLY A 25 18.15 5.06 6.16
CA GLY A 25 17.14 5.57 7.10
C GLY A 25 16.73 4.53 8.12
N PRO A 26 15.81 4.87 9.04
CA PRO A 26 15.20 3.91 9.96
C PRO A 26 14.58 2.75 9.17
N GLN A 27 14.79 1.51 9.62
CA GLN A 27 14.21 0.30 9.01
C GLN A 27 12.80 -0.02 9.52
N GLU A 28 12.21 0.88 10.31
CA GLU A 28 10.91 0.71 10.92
C GLU A 28 9.78 1.08 9.94
N ASP A 29 8.73 0.27 9.93
CA ASP A 29 7.55 0.53 9.12
C ASP A 29 6.74 1.68 9.76
N VAL A 30 6.55 2.78 9.01
CA VAL A 30 5.72 3.93 9.44
C VAL A 30 4.22 3.70 9.21
N ALA A 31 3.88 2.71 8.38
CA ALA A 31 2.52 2.33 8.03
C ALA A 31 2.47 0.87 7.57
N GLU A 32 1.36 0.20 7.86
CA GLU A 32 1.03 -1.14 7.41
C GLU A 32 -0.27 -1.11 6.60
N VAL A 33 -0.19 -1.56 5.35
CA VAL A 33 -1.36 -1.79 4.49
C VAL A 33 -1.46 -3.28 4.25
N ARG A 34 -2.53 -3.92 4.73
CA ARG A 34 -2.84 -5.34 4.53
C ARG A 34 -4.15 -5.46 3.76
N LEU A 35 -4.13 -6.14 2.63
CA LEU A 35 -5.29 -6.39 1.77
C LEU A 35 -5.29 -7.86 1.36
N ASP A 36 -6.46 -8.44 1.12
CA ASP A 36 -6.50 -9.70 0.37
C ASP A 36 -6.27 -9.44 -1.14
N GLY A 37 -5.95 -10.50 -1.89
CA GLY A 37 -5.69 -10.38 -3.33
C GLY A 37 -6.87 -9.82 -4.14
N VAL A 38 -8.12 -10.08 -3.75
CA VAL A 38 -9.32 -9.54 -4.41
C VAL A 38 -9.44 -8.05 -4.11
N GLU A 39 -9.32 -7.66 -2.84
CA GLU A 39 -9.38 -6.27 -2.40
C GLU A 39 -8.30 -5.43 -3.07
N PHE A 40 -7.06 -5.92 -3.14
CA PHE A 40 -5.99 -5.27 -3.91
C PHE A 40 -6.37 -5.07 -5.37
N CYS A 41 -6.92 -6.10 -6.03
CA CYS A 41 -7.37 -5.99 -7.42
C CYS A 41 -8.50 -4.97 -7.59
N GLN A 42 -9.45 -4.90 -6.64
CA GLN A 42 -10.53 -3.91 -6.68
C GLN A 42 -9.97 -2.47 -6.57
N VAL A 43 -8.99 -2.23 -5.69
CA VAL A 43 -8.31 -0.92 -5.61
C VAL A 43 -7.56 -0.63 -6.92
N ALA A 44 -6.77 -1.59 -7.40
CA ALA A 44 -5.97 -1.44 -8.62
C ALA A 44 -6.84 -1.19 -9.88
N ALA A 45 -8.04 -1.77 -9.93
CA ALA A 45 -9.03 -1.58 -10.99
C ALA A 45 -9.89 -0.32 -10.80
N GLY A 46 -9.75 0.41 -9.69
CA GLY A 46 -10.54 1.61 -9.39
C GLY A 46 -11.99 1.31 -8.96
N HIS A 47 -12.28 0.08 -8.55
CA HIS A 47 -13.59 -0.34 -8.05
C HIS A 47 -13.75 -0.16 -6.53
N LEU A 48 -12.64 -0.06 -5.80
CA LEU A 48 -12.60 0.29 -4.38
C LEU A 48 -11.79 1.57 -4.20
N THR A 49 -12.32 2.57 -3.50
CA THR A 49 -11.59 3.84 -3.34
C THR A 49 -10.43 3.68 -2.36
N PRO A 50 -9.33 4.44 -2.54
CA PRO A 50 -8.23 4.46 -1.57
C PRO A 50 -8.69 4.82 -0.15
N GLU A 51 -9.66 5.71 -0.02
CA GLU A 51 -10.19 6.15 1.27
C GLU A 51 -10.93 5.03 2.02
N GLU A 52 -11.70 4.22 1.29
CA GLU A 52 -12.39 3.03 1.81
C GLU A 52 -11.41 1.91 2.17
N ALA A 53 -10.49 1.55 1.27
CA ALA A 53 -9.48 0.51 1.50
C ALA A 53 -8.52 0.84 2.66
N ALA A 54 -8.39 2.12 2.99
CA ALA A 54 -7.57 2.57 4.10
C ALA A 54 -8.25 2.40 5.48
N LEU A 55 -9.55 2.08 5.53
CA LEU A 55 -10.24 1.85 6.80
C LEU A 55 -9.66 0.62 7.51
N GLY A 56 -9.34 0.75 8.79
CA GLY A 56 -8.77 -0.37 9.58
C GLY A 56 -7.27 -0.64 9.36
N GLN A 57 -6.61 0.12 8.48
CA GLN A 57 -5.15 0.05 8.31
C GLN A 57 -4.42 0.78 9.45
N GLU A 58 -3.19 0.37 9.74
CA GLU A 58 -2.42 0.85 10.90
C GLU A 58 -1.23 1.75 10.50
N GLY A 59 -0.97 2.77 11.31
CA GLY A 59 0.17 3.69 11.13
C GLY A 59 -0.22 5.01 10.44
N ASP A 60 0.74 5.61 9.74
CA ASP A 60 0.56 6.94 9.13
C ASP A 60 -0.47 6.93 7.99
N ARG A 61 -1.59 7.62 8.22
CA ARG A 61 -2.72 7.75 7.29
C ARG A 61 -2.32 8.34 5.95
N GLU A 62 -1.40 9.32 5.93
CA GLU A 62 -0.99 9.95 4.68
C GLU A 62 -0.20 8.96 3.81
N THR A 63 0.73 8.24 4.42
CA THR A 63 1.48 7.16 3.78
C THR A 63 0.58 6.04 3.26
N ILE A 64 -0.40 5.61 4.07
CA ILE A 64 -1.39 4.60 3.65
C ILE A 64 -2.13 5.06 2.39
N LEU A 65 -2.70 6.28 2.41
CA LEU A 65 -3.43 6.82 1.27
C LEU A 65 -2.52 7.00 0.05
N ARG A 66 -1.26 7.38 0.24
CA ARG A 66 -0.29 7.51 -0.86
C ARG A 66 -0.08 6.17 -1.57
N VAL A 67 0.13 5.08 -0.84
CA VAL A 67 0.28 3.73 -1.42
C VAL A 67 -0.99 3.32 -2.14
N LEU A 68 -2.17 3.45 -1.51
CA LEU A 68 -3.44 3.04 -2.12
C LEU A 68 -3.82 3.87 -3.35
N ARG A 69 -3.50 5.17 -3.36
CA ARG A 69 -3.68 6.03 -4.54
C ARG A 69 -2.73 5.66 -5.68
N ALA A 70 -1.49 5.28 -5.35
CA ALA A 70 -0.54 4.77 -6.33
C ALA A 70 -1.05 3.44 -6.93
N THR A 71 -1.58 2.54 -6.11
CA THR A 71 -2.23 1.29 -6.58
C THR A 71 -3.42 1.58 -7.48
N ALA A 72 -4.33 2.49 -7.09
CA ALA A 72 -5.48 2.86 -7.91
C ALA A 72 -5.10 3.56 -9.24
N ALA A 73 -3.90 4.15 -9.32
CA ALA A 73 -3.39 4.74 -10.54
C ALA A 73 -3.03 3.71 -11.63
N LEU A 74 -2.85 2.43 -11.27
CA LEU A 74 -2.56 1.36 -12.23
C LEU A 74 -3.68 1.15 -13.25
N SER A 75 -4.93 1.45 -12.89
CA SER A 75 -6.10 1.41 -13.81
C SER A 75 -5.99 2.36 -15.01
N ARG A 76 -5.07 3.34 -14.97
CA ARG A 76 -4.93 4.38 -15.99
C ARG A 76 -3.67 4.22 -16.86
N LEU A 77 -2.91 3.13 -16.67
CA LEU A 77 -1.76 2.77 -17.50
C LEU A 77 -2.22 1.99 -18.74
#